data_AF-A0A7Z9JW87-F1
#
_entry.id   AF-A0A7Z9JW87-F1
#
_cell.length_a   1.000
_cell.length_b   1.000
_cell.length_c   1.000
_cell.angle_alpha   90.00
_cell.angle_beta   90.00
_cell.angle_gamma   90.00
#
_symmetry.space_group_name_H-M   'P 1'
#
loop_
_entity.id
_entity.type
_entity.pdbx_description
1 polymer ?
#
loop_
_entity_poly.entity_id
_entity_poly.type
_entity_poly.pdbx_seq_one_letter_code
_entity_poly.pdbx_strand_id
1 'polypeptide(L)'
;MHFAVIVFPGSNCDHDAYHVFRHILDVPVDFVWHRETDLKKYDAIIIPGGFSYGDYLRTGAIARFSPVMESVIKEAHAGKPVFGICNGFQILIESGLLPGALIINKDVRFLSQDVTLEVDSTDSIYTRSLKKGRKLTMPIAHKQGNFIADENTFKMLEDEDRIAFRYKKGKNGNPNGSTNRIAGILNKKRNVLGMMPHPERAVESILGSDDGIDIFKSMIGVA
;
A
#
# COMPACT_ATOMS: atom_id res chain seq x y z
N MET A 1 18.44 0.78 7.92
CA MET A 1 17.18 0.01 7.98
C MET A 1 17.32 -1.22 7.11
N HIS A 2 16.68 -2.34 7.47
CA HIS A 2 16.64 -3.58 6.70
C HIS A 2 15.19 -3.96 6.40
N PHE A 3 14.85 -4.11 5.12
CA PHE A 3 13.49 -4.35 4.65
C PHE A 3 13.23 -5.83 4.32
N ALA A 4 12.01 -6.28 4.58
CA ALA A 4 11.48 -7.54 4.05
C ALA A 4 10.46 -7.25 2.95
N VAL A 5 10.63 -7.86 1.78
CA VAL A 5 9.58 -7.92 0.74
C VAL A 5 8.98 -9.32 0.76
N ILE A 6 7.71 -9.43 1.14
CA ILE A 6 7.04 -10.72 1.25
C ILE A 6 6.70 -11.26 -0.14
N VAL A 7 7.06 -12.51 -0.42
CA VAL A 7 6.76 -13.18 -1.69
C VAL A 7 5.65 -14.20 -1.45
N PHE A 8 4.48 -13.93 -2.03
CA PHE A 8 3.34 -14.85 -2.03
C PHE A 8 3.30 -15.63 -3.36
N PRO A 9 2.77 -16.86 -3.37
CA PRO A 9 2.43 -17.50 -4.64
C PRO A 9 1.50 -16.58 -5.45
N GLY A 10 1.93 -16.12 -6.63
CA GLY A 10 1.17 -15.22 -7.49
C GLY A 10 1.36 -13.71 -7.23
N SER A 11 2.17 -13.29 -6.25
CA SER A 11 2.66 -11.90 -6.25
C SER A 11 3.52 -11.66 -7.51
N ASN A 12 3.51 -10.43 -8.01
CA ASN A 12 4.24 -10.08 -9.24
C ASN A 12 4.86 -8.68 -9.23
N CYS A 13 4.72 -7.94 -8.11
CA CYS A 13 5.36 -6.64 -7.88
C CYS A 13 6.42 -6.72 -6.77
N ASP A 14 6.78 -7.93 -6.32
CA ASP A 14 7.84 -8.15 -5.32
C ASP A 14 9.19 -7.65 -5.83
N HIS A 15 9.56 -8.00 -7.06
CA HIS A 15 10.77 -7.48 -7.70
C HIS A 15 10.74 -5.96 -7.90
N ASP A 16 9.59 -5.37 -8.24
CA ASP A 16 9.44 -3.90 -8.35
C ASP A 16 9.77 -3.24 -7.00
N ALA A 17 9.17 -3.74 -5.90
CA ALA A 17 9.44 -3.23 -4.56
C ALA A 17 10.90 -3.46 -4.13
N TYR A 18 11.46 -4.64 -4.39
CA TYR A 18 12.86 -4.95 -4.09
C TYR A 18 13.82 -4.01 -4.83
N HIS A 19 13.55 -3.70 -6.11
CA HIS A 19 14.36 -2.80 -6.93
C HIS A 19 14.48 -1.41 -6.32
N VAL A 20 13.38 -0.87 -5.79
CA VAL A 20 13.39 0.45 -5.11
C VAL A 20 14.41 0.48 -3.98
N PHE A 21 14.35 -0.50 -3.07
CA PHE A 21 15.24 -0.51 -1.92
C PHE A 21 16.68 -0.86 -2.31
N ARG A 22 16.87 -1.89 -3.13
CA ARG A 22 18.20 -2.41 -3.43
C ARG A 22 18.99 -1.52 -4.39
N HIS A 23 18.34 -1.05 -5.46
CA HIS A 23 19.03 -0.46 -6.61
C HIS A 23 18.89 1.06 -6.67
N ILE A 24 17.81 1.62 -6.14
CA ILE A 24 17.59 3.08 -6.15
C ILE A 24 18.04 3.71 -4.83
N LEU A 25 17.62 3.13 -3.69
CA LEU A 25 17.89 3.70 -2.37
C LEU A 25 19.15 3.14 -1.69
N ASP A 26 19.75 2.08 -2.23
CA ASP A 26 20.90 1.35 -1.67
C ASP A 26 20.69 0.96 -0.19
N VAL A 27 19.51 0.40 0.11
CA VAL A 27 19.12 -0.06 1.44
C VAL A 27 19.05 -1.60 1.44
N PRO A 28 19.53 -2.28 2.51
CA PRO A 28 19.38 -3.72 2.65
C PRO A 28 17.92 -4.16 2.55
N VAL A 29 17.67 -5.17 1.73
CA VAL A 29 16.35 -5.76 1.51
C VAL A 29 16.48 -7.24 1.18
N ASP A 30 15.61 -8.07 1.76
CA ASP A 30 15.50 -9.50 1.47
C ASP A 30 14.12 -9.83 0.88
N PHE A 31 14.09 -10.81 -0.02
CA PHE A 31 12.85 -11.54 -0.30
C PHE A 31 12.54 -12.51 0.84
N VAL A 32 11.29 -12.52 1.29
CA VAL A 32 10.82 -13.39 2.37
C VAL A 32 9.68 -14.26 1.88
N TRP A 33 9.89 -15.57 1.88
CA TRP A 33 8.88 -16.52 1.41
C TRP A 33 7.66 -16.56 2.32
N HIS A 34 6.45 -16.70 1.78
CA HIS A 34 5.20 -16.64 2.55
C HIS A 34 5.04 -17.68 3.68
N ARG A 35 5.92 -18.70 3.74
CA ARG A 35 5.94 -19.71 4.81
C ARG A 35 6.88 -19.37 5.96
N GLU A 36 7.71 -18.34 5.84
CA GLU A 36 8.56 -17.87 6.92
C GLU A 36 7.73 -17.37 8.10
N THR A 37 8.23 -17.54 9.31
CA THR A 37 7.51 -17.18 10.55
C THR A 37 8.31 -16.26 11.47
N ASP A 38 9.52 -15.86 11.09
CA ASP A 38 10.30 -14.87 11.84
C ASP A 38 10.63 -13.66 10.98
N LEU A 39 10.10 -12.50 11.39
CA LEU A 39 10.36 -11.20 10.76
C LEU A 39 11.08 -10.24 11.69
N LYS A 40 11.58 -10.70 12.85
CA LYS A 40 12.17 -9.83 13.88
C LYS A 40 13.41 -9.09 13.39
N LYS A 41 14.23 -9.73 12.56
CA LYS A 41 15.48 -9.15 12.04
C LYS A 41 15.28 -7.94 11.09
N TYR A 42 14.05 -7.72 10.61
CA TYR A 42 13.72 -6.64 9.69
C TYR A 42 13.19 -5.42 10.45
N ASP A 43 13.53 -4.23 9.95
CA ASP A 43 13.06 -2.96 10.49
C ASP A 43 11.71 -2.53 9.88
N ALA A 44 11.39 -2.99 8.68
CA ALA A 44 10.15 -2.68 7.97
C ALA A 44 9.75 -3.83 7.03
N ILE A 45 8.44 -3.96 6.79
CA ILE A 45 7.86 -5.03 5.98
C ILE A 45 7.06 -4.44 4.82
N ILE A 46 7.26 -4.97 3.62
CA ILE A 46 6.52 -4.62 2.40
C ILE A 46 5.70 -5.82 1.95
N ILE A 47 4.40 -5.61 1.78
CA ILE A 47 3.48 -6.58 1.19
C ILE A 47 3.21 -6.09 -0.25
N PRO A 48 3.79 -6.75 -1.27
CA PRO A 48 3.78 -6.22 -2.63
C PRO A 48 2.42 -6.37 -3.31
N GLY A 49 2.30 -5.72 -4.47
CA GLY A 49 1.19 -5.91 -5.40
C GLY A 49 1.23 -7.23 -6.17
N GLY A 50 0.19 -7.45 -6.98
CA GLY A 50 0.05 -8.60 -7.86
C GLY A 50 -1.30 -9.29 -7.71
N PHE A 51 -1.31 -10.62 -7.86
CA PHE A 51 -2.51 -11.45 -7.80
C PHE A 51 -2.22 -12.64 -6.91
N SER A 52 -1.99 -12.42 -5.61
CA SER A 52 -1.67 -13.53 -4.70
C SER A 52 -2.76 -14.60 -4.77
N TYR A 53 -2.33 -15.85 -4.99
CA TYR A 53 -3.17 -17.01 -5.25
C TYR A 53 -4.18 -16.82 -6.40
N GLY A 54 -3.83 -15.99 -7.39
CA GLY A 54 -4.65 -15.69 -8.57
C GLY A 54 -5.94 -14.92 -8.25
N ASP A 55 -6.07 -14.39 -7.02
CA ASP A 55 -7.31 -13.81 -6.48
C ASP A 55 -8.54 -14.74 -6.64
N TYR A 56 -8.34 -16.06 -6.68
CA TYR A 56 -9.36 -17.04 -7.09
C TYR A 56 -10.64 -17.04 -6.25
N LEU A 57 -10.53 -16.80 -4.95
CA LEU A 57 -11.71 -16.65 -4.07
C LEU A 57 -12.15 -15.17 -4.01
N ARG A 58 -11.23 -14.33 -3.54
CA ARG A 58 -11.32 -12.89 -3.44
C ARG A 58 -9.89 -12.38 -3.26
N THR A 59 -9.60 -11.18 -3.76
CA THR A 59 -8.29 -10.53 -3.62
C THR A 59 -7.76 -10.57 -2.20
N GLY A 60 -6.56 -11.14 -2.03
CA GLY A 60 -5.86 -11.23 -0.73
C GLY A 60 -6.47 -12.19 0.30
N ALA A 61 -7.65 -12.76 0.05
CA ALA A 61 -8.39 -13.56 1.04
C ALA A 61 -7.75 -14.92 1.34
N ILE A 62 -6.98 -15.49 0.40
CA ILE A 62 -6.19 -16.71 0.65
C ILE A 62 -4.85 -16.35 1.32
N ALA A 63 -4.21 -15.27 0.85
CA ALA A 63 -2.90 -14.86 1.32
C ALA A 63 -2.87 -14.50 2.82
N ARG A 64 -3.96 -13.95 3.39
CA ARG A 64 -4.06 -13.68 4.84
C ARG A 64 -3.82 -14.91 5.73
N PHE A 65 -3.98 -16.12 5.20
CA PHE A 65 -3.77 -17.38 5.94
C PHE A 65 -2.37 -17.96 5.73
N SER A 66 -1.49 -17.27 4.99
CA SER A 66 -0.09 -17.70 4.88
C SER A 66 0.63 -17.57 6.23
N PRO A 67 1.52 -18.50 6.59
CA PRO A 67 2.23 -18.47 7.88
C PRO A 67 2.90 -17.13 8.20
N VAL A 68 3.50 -16.48 7.19
CA VAL A 68 4.15 -15.17 7.35
C VAL A 68 3.22 -14.09 7.89
N MET A 69 1.92 -14.17 7.61
CA MET A 69 0.96 -13.15 8.02
C MET A 69 0.74 -13.13 9.53
N GLU A 70 0.91 -14.26 10.24
CA GLU A 70 0.90 -14.27 11.71
C GLU A 70 2.01 -13.37 12.26
N SER A 71 3.20 -13.46 11.67
CA SER A 71 4.36 -12.66 12.03
C SER A 71 4.19 -11.21 11.62
N VAL A 72 3.65 -10.93 10.42
CA VAL A 72 3.34 -9.55 9.99
C VAL A 72 2.37 -8.89 10.97
N ILE A 73 1.29 -9.57 11.36
CA ILE A 73 0.30 -9.04 12.30
C ILE A 73 0.95 -8.75 13.66
N LYS A 74 1.74 -9.69 14.17
CA LYS A 74 2.46 -9.53 15.43
C LYS A 74 3.41 -8.32 15.40
N GLU A 75 4.24 -8.19 14.38
CA GLU A 75 5.21 -7.10 14.27
C GLU A 75 4.50 -5.76 14.03
N ALA A 76 3.41 -5.73 13.25
CA ALA A 76 2.56 -4.55 13.09
C ALA A 76 1.96 -4.08 14.43
N HIS A 77 1.49 -5.01 15.27
CA HIS A 77 1.01 -4.66 16.61
C HIS A 77 2.12 -4.16 17.53
N ALA A 78 3.36 -4.66 17.36
CA ALA A 78 4.54 -4.16 18.06
C ALA A 78 4.99 -2.76 17.58
N GLY A 79 4.41 -2.23 16.50
CA GLY A 79 4.71 -0.90 15.98
C GLY A 79 5.68 -0.89 14.78
N LYS A 80 6.06 -2.07 14.26
CA LYS A 80 6.92 -2.16 13.08
C LYS A 80 6.22 -1.56 11.86
N PRO A 81 6.89 -0.75 11.04
CA PRO A 81 6.35 -0.27 9.77
C PRO A 81 5.96 -1.43 8.83
N VAL A 82 4.71 -1.43 8.35
CA VAL A 82 4.21 -2.37 7.33
C VAL A 82 3.54 -1.60 6.19
N PHE A 83 3.97 -1.83 4.95
CA PHE A 83 3.43 -1.16 3.78
C PHE A 83 2.82 -2.16 2.80
N GLY A 84 1.50 -2.13 2.64
CA GLY A 84 0.78 -2.92 1.64
C GLY A 84 0.44 -2.11 0.40
N ILE A 85 0.91 -2.60 -0.76
CA ILE A 85 0.74 -1.93 -2.06
C ILE A 85 -0.20 -2.75 -2.93
N CYS A 86 -1.25 -2.13 -3.48
CA CYS A 86 -2.26 -2.75 -4.33
C CYS A 86 -2.83 -4.05 -3.71
N ASN A 87 -2.37 -5.22 -4.14
CA ASN A 87 -2.73 -6.50 -3.52
C ASN A 87 -2.33 -6.61 -2.05
N GLY A 88 -1.21 -6.00 -1.67
CA GLY A 88 -0.82 -5.89 -0.27
C GLY A 88 -1.83 -5.11 0.58
N PHE A 89 -2.46 -4.06 0.04
CA PHE A 89 -3.52 -3.34 0.76
C PHE A 89 -4.75 -4.23 0.96
N GLN A 90 -5.12 -5.01 -0.05
CA GLN A 90 -6.21 -5.98 0.04
C GLN A 90 -5.92 -7.03 1.12
N ILE A 91 -4.70 -7.58 1.16
CA ILE A 91 -4.26 -8.52 2.21
C ILE A 91 -4.33 -7.88 3.61
N LEU A 92 -3.89 -6.63 3.76
CA LEU A 92 -3.94 -5.93 5.05
C LEU A 92 -5.37 -5.74 5.56
N ILE A 93 -6.32 -5.40 4.70
CA ILE A 93 -7.74 -5.34 5.05
C ILE A 93 -8.26 -6.72 5.45
N GLU A 94 -8.00 -7.74 4.63
CA GLU A 94 -8.46 -9.10 4.87
C GLU A 94 -7.87 -9.70 6.17
N SER A 95 -6.67 -9.26 6.56
CA SER A 95 -6.03 -9.64 7.83
C SER A 95 -6.59 -8.91 9.07
N GLY A 96 -7.38 -7.85 8.88
CA GLY A 96 -7.89 -7.01 9.96
C GLY A 96 -6.91 -5.94 10.47
N LEU A 97 -5.74 -5.78 9.83
CA LEU A 97 -4.78 -4.72 10.16
C LEU A 97 -5.25 -3.34 9.71
N LEU A 98 -6.11 -3.28 8.70
CA LEU A 98 -6.76 -2.06 8.21
C LEU A 98 -8.28 -2.23 8.12
N PRO A 99 -9.07 -1.18 8.39
CA PRO A 99 -10.53 -1.24 8.30
C PRO A 99 -11.02 -1.06 6.85
N GLY A 100 -12.32 -1.32 6.63
CA GLY A 100 -12.99 -1.15 5.34
C GLY A 100 -12.96 -2.41 4.47
N ALA A 101 -13.25 -2.24 3.19
CA ALA A 101 -13.22 -3.31 2.18
C ALA A 101 -12.73 -2.78 0.83
N LEU A 102 -12.10 -3.65 0.04
CA LEU A 102 -11.76 -3.36 -1.36
C LEU A 102 -12.59 -4.27 -2.25
N ILE A 103 -13.49 -3.67 -3.02
CA ILE A 103 -14.41 -4.39 -3.91
C ILE A 103 -14.10 -4.09 -5.37
N ILE A 104 -14.85 -4.72 -6.27
CA ILE A 104 -14.74 -4.48 -7.71
C ILE A 104 -14.90 -2.99 -8.04
N ASN A 105 -14.09 -2.52 -8.97
CA ASN A 105 -14.18 -1.14 -9.49
C ASN A 105 -15.61 -0.85 -9.94
N LYS A 106 -16.08 0.38 -9.75
CA LYS A 106 -17.47 0.80 -10.05
C LYS A 106 -17.93 0.43 -11.47
N ASP A 107 -17.04 0.54 -12.46
CA ASP A 107 -17.33 0.23 -13.86
C ASP A 107 -16.97 -1.21 -14.27
N VAL A 108 -16.67 -2.09 -13.30
CA VAL A 108 -16.42 -3.54 -13.48
C VAL A 108 -15.24 -3.87 -14.41
N ARG A 109 -14.33 -2.92 -14.62
CA ARG A 109 -13.14 -3.07 -15.48
C ARG A 109 -11.86 -3.13 -14.67
N PHE A 110 -10.87 -3.85 -15.19
CA PHE A 110 -9.48 -3.68 -14.75
C PHE A 110 -8.98 -2.30 -15.22
N LEU A 111 -8.40 -1.54 -14.31
CA LEU A 111 -7.86 -0.21 -14.60
C LEU A 111 -6.33 -0.29 -14.60
N SER A 112 -5.72 0.17 -15.69
CA SER A 112 -4.28 0.31 -15.87
C SER A 112 -4.00 1.69 -16.47
N GLN A 113 -3.71 2.67 -15.63
CA GLN A 113 -3.51 4.07 -16.04
C GLN A 113 -2.80 4.85 -14.95
N ASP A 114 -2.29 6.03 -15.30
CA ASP A 114 -1.80 6.98 -14.30
C ASP A 114 -2.95 7.75 -13.66
N VAL A 115 -2.80 8.01 -12.37
CA VAL A 115 -3.72 8.82 -11.58
C VAL A 115 -2.95 9.90 -10.84
N THR A 116 -3.65 10.98 -10.52
CA THR A 116 -3.13 12.00 -9.61
C THR A 116 -3.68 11.75 -8.22
N LEU A 117 -2.80 11.66 -7.24
CA LEU A 117 -3.12 11.63 -5.82
C LEU A 117 -2.92 13.01 -5.21
N GLU A 118 -3.62 13.28 -4.11
CA GLU A 118 -3.41 14.39 -3.18
C GLU A 118 -2.98 13.78 -1.85
N VAL A 119 -1.88 14.27 -1.28
CA VAL A 119 -1.43 13.91 0.08
C VAL A 119 -2.41 14.50 1.10
N ASP A 120 -3.05 13.67 1.91
CA ASP A 120 -4.12 14.10 2.84
C ASP A 120 -3.59 14.18 4.28
N SER A 121 -2.87 13.16 4.75
CA SER A 121 -2.14 13.17 6.03
C SER A 121 -0.63 13.10 5.84
N THR A 122 0.09 13.87 6.66
CA THR A 122 1.57 13.87 6.75
C THR A 122 2.07 13.27 8.06
N ASP A 123 1.15 12.83 8.93
CA ASP A 123 1.47 12.27 10.23
C ASP A 123 1.66 10.75 10.12
N SER A 124 2.74 10.33 9.46
CA SER A 124 3.18 8.93 9.41
C SER A 124 4.62 8.79 8.92
N ILE A 125 5.22 7.61 9.13
CA ILE A 125 6.54 7.31 8.58
C ILE A 125 6.60 7.42 7.04
N TYR A 126 5.49 7.20 6.37
CA TYR A 126 5.38 7.15 4.91
C TYR A 126 5.18 8.52 4.27
N THR A 127 4.71 9.51 5.04
CA THR A 127 4.25 10.81 4.50
C THR A 127 4.86 12.02 5.19
N ARG A 128 5.70 11.84 6.23
CA ARG A 128 6.29 12.95 7.01
C ARG A 128 7.19 13.89 6.21
N SER A 129 7.83 13.41 5.14
CA SER A 129 8.64 14.26 4.25
C SER A 129 7.81 14.92 3.15
N LEU A 130 6.54 14.54 3.00
CA LEU A 130 5.64 15.11 2.00
C LEU A 130 4.92 16.34 2.54
N LYS A 131 4.41 17.17 1.63
CA LYS A 131 3.56 18.32 1.98
C LYS A 131 2.09 17.96 1.80
N LYS A 132 1.26 18.28 2.81
CA LYS A 132 -0.20 18.14 2.70
C LYS A 132 -0.72 18.92 1.48
N GLY A 133 -1.58 18.29 0.69
CA GLY A 133 -2.10 18.82 -0.57
C GLY A 133 -1.15 18.70 -1.77
N ARG A 134 0.09 18.20 -1.60
CA ARG A 134 0.97 17.89 -2.73
C ARG A 134 0.26 16.90 -3.65
N LYS A 135 0.38 17.15 -4.96
CA LYS A 135 -0.10 16.24 -6.00
C LYS A 135 1.03 15.29 -6.39
N LEU A 136 0.70 14.01 -6.51
CA LEU A 136 1.63 12.95 -6.92
C LEU A 136 1.03 12.21 -8.11
N THR A 137 1.84 11.89 -9.12
CA THR A 137 1.41 11.05 -10.24
C THR A 137 1.85 9.62 -10.01
N MET A 138 0.90 8.69 -9.96
CA MET A 138 1.14 7.26 -9.65
C MET A 138 0.38 6.36 -10.62
N PRO A 139 0.95 5.24 -11.06
CA PRO A 139 0.22 4.23 -11.79
C PRO A 139 -0.74 3.46 -10.86
N ILE A 140 -1.87 3.03 -11.42
CA ILE A 140 -2.76 2.02 -10.82
C ILE A 140 -2.85 0.81 -11.75
N ALA A 141 -3.00 -0.39 -11.18
CA ALA A 141 -3.18 -1.64 -11.93
C ALA A 141 -4.06 -2.61 -11.14
N HIS A 142 -5.39 -2.45 -11.19
CA HIS A 142 -6.29 -3.27 -10.35
C HIS A 142 -7.72 -3.42 -10.92
N LYS A 143 -8.36 -4.56 -10.61
CA LYS A 143 -9.80 -4.81 -10.82
C LYS A 143 -10.64 -4.55 -9.56
N GLN A 144 -10.07 -4.77 -8.38
CA GLN A 144 -10.74 -4.61 -7.09
C GLN A 144 -10.06 -3.56 -6.22
N GLY A 145 -10.04 -2.31 -6.69
CA GLY A 145 -9.43 -1.19 -5.95
C GLY A 145 -10.43 -0.21 -5.38
N ASN A 146 -11.73 -0.51 -5.46
CA ASN A 146 -12.78 0.37 -4.94
C ASN A 146 -12.87 0.22 -3.42
N PHE A 147 -12.26 1.17 -2.70
CA PHE A 147 -12.31 1.19 -1.25
C PHE A 147 -13.69 1.62 -0.77
N ILE A 148 -14.34 0.76 0.02
CA ILE A 148 -15.63 1.03 0.64
C ILE A 148 -15.48 1.03 2.15
N ALA A 149 -16.09 2.03 2.77
CA ALA A 149 -16.25 2.16 4.20
C ALA A 149 -17.68 2.62 4.47
N ASP A 150 -18.30 2.09 5.51
CA ASP A 150 -19.55 2.63 6.04
C ASP A 150 -19.33 4.02 6.67
N GLU A 151 -20.41 4.72 6.99
CA GLU A 151 -20.34 6.10 7.51
C GLU A 151 -19.51 6.19 8.79
N ASN A 152 -19.63 5.21 9.68
CA ASN A 152 -18.88 5.17 10.94
C ASN A 152 -17.38 4.98 10.70
N THR A 153 -17.02 4.04 9.83
CA THR A 153 -15.63 3.74 9.47
C THR A 153 -15.00 4.91 8.74
N PHE A 154 -15.72 5.52 7.79
CA PHE A 154 -15.25 6.71 7.08
C PHE A 154 -15.03 7.88 8.05
N LYS A 155 -16.01 8.16 8.91
CA LYS A 155 -15.93 9.23 9.90
C LYS A 155 -14.77 9.02 10.87
N MET A 156 -14.57 7.80 11.37
CA MET A 156 -13.42 7.45 12.20
C MET A 156 -12.10 7.71 11.46
N LEU A 157 -11.96 7.29 10.20
CA LEU A 157 -10.75 7.51 9.42
C LEU A 157 -10.46 8.99 9.18
N GLU A 158 -11.50 9.81 9.00
CA GLU A 158 -11.39 11.25 8.81
C GLU A 158 -11.08 11.98 10.12
N ASP A 159 -11.84 11.72 11.18
CA ASP A 159 -11.69 12.35 12.50
C ASP A 159 -10.32 12.00 13.13
N GLU A 160 -9.79 10.80 12.88
CA GLU A 160 -8.47 10.37 13.34
C GLU A 160 -7.31 10.77 12.39
N ASP A 161 -7.54 11.51 11.29
CA ASP A 161 -6.54 11.87 10.27
C ASP A 161 -5.73 10.65 9.75
N ARG A 162 -6.44 9.57 9.42
CA ARG A 162 -5.87 8.29 8.97
C ARG A 162 -5.99 8.03 7.48
N ILE A 163 -6.44 9.02 6.72
CA ILE A 163 -6.44 8.97 5.26
C ILE A 163 -5.10 9.56 4.80
N ALA A 164 -4.24 8.72 4.21
CA ALA A 164 -2.91 9.16 3.77
C ALA A 164 -2.98 9.83 2.39
N PHE A 165 -3.75 9.23 1.48
CA PHE A 165 -3.85 9.67 0.10
C PHE A 165 -5.29 9.62 -0.40
N ARG A 166 -5.65 10.63 -1.18
CA ARG A 166 -6.91 10.64 -1.94
C ARG A 166 -6.61 10.79 -3.42
N TYR A 167 -7.37 10.14 -4.29
CA TYR A 167 -7.35 10.49 -5.71
C TYR A 167 -7.83 11.93 -5.91
N LYS A 168 -7.29 12.66 -6.89
CA LYS A 168 -7.58 14.11 -7.10
C LYS A 168 -9.06 14.44 -7.16
N LYS A 169 -9.40 15.68 -6.79
CA LYS A 169 -10.75 16.22 -7.03
C LYS A 169 -11.01 16.39 -8.52
N GLY A 170 -12.30 16.42 -8.88
CA GLY A 170 -12.77 16.69 -10.23
C GLY A 170 -13.37 15.49 -10.94
N LYS A 171 -13.94 15.75 -12.11
CA LYS A 171 -14.54 14.73 -12.97
C LYS A 171 -13.48 13.70 -13.37
N ASN A 172 -13.80 12.42 -13.20
CA ASN A 172 -12.90 11.28 -13.43
C ASN A 172 -11.66 11.22 -12.52
N GLY A 173 -11.60 12.02 -11.45
CA GLY A 173 -10.50 11.98 -10.50
C GLY A 173 -10.45 10.68 -9.69
N ASN A 174 -11.60 10.04 -9.45
CA ASN A 174 -11.74 8.79 -8.72
C ASN A 174 -12.15 7.65 -9.68
N PRO A 175 -11.19 6.98 -10.33
CA PRO A 175 -11.50 6.08 -11.44
C PRO A 175 -12.12 4.75 -11.00
N ASN A 176 -11.94 4.37 -9.73
CA ASN A 176 -12.40 3.08 -9.22
C ASN A 176 -13.67 3.18 -8.37
N GLY A 177 -14.07 4.39 -7.99
CA GLY A 177 -15.32 4.65 -7.26
C GLY A 177 -15.18 4.67 -5.74
N SER A 178 -13.95 4.69 -5.21
CA SER A 178 -13.68 4.61 -3.77
C SER A 178 -14.42 5.68 -2.95
N THR A 179 -14.91 5.30 -1.76
CA THR A 179 -15.54 6.20 -0.77
C THR A 179 -14.65 7.42 -0.56
N ASN A 180 -15.21 8.61 -0.78
CA ASN A 180 -14.52 9.90 -0.62
C ASN A 180 -13.14 9.99 -1.30
N ARG A 181 -12.98 9.28 -2.44
CA ARG A 181 -11.75 9.23 -3.24
C ARG A 181 -10.55 8.65 -2.49
N ILE A 182 -10.76 7.89 -1.42
CA ILE A 182 -9.67 7.32 -0.62
C ILE A 182 -8.83 6.38 -1.50
N ALA A 183 -7.52 6.62 -1.54
CA ALA A 183 -6.54 5.82 -2.29
C ALA A 183 -5.59 5.05 -1.36
N GLY A 184 -5.41 5.53 -0.13
CA GLY A 184 -4.64 4.84 0.90
C GLY A 184 -4.93 5.34 2.31
N ILE A 185 -4.83 4.43 3.28
CA ILE A 185 -5.18 4.65 4.69
C ILE A 185 -4.13 4.08 5.64
N LEU A 186 -4.14 4.61 6.86
CA LEU A 186 -3.27 4.20 7.96
C LEU A 186 -4.05 3.41 9.02
N ASN A 187 -3.36 2.52 9.74
CA ASN A 187 -3.90 1.97 10.99
C ASN A 187 -3.90 3.01 12.12
N LYS A 188 -4.52 2.68 13.26
CA LYS A 188 -4.62 3.57 14.43
C LYS A 188 -3.25 4.04 14.96
N LYS A 189 -2.23 3.19 14.86
CA LYS A 189 -0.85 3.46 15.29
C LYS A 189 0.00 4.16 14.22
N ARG A 190 -0.56 4.41 13.03
CA ARG A 190 0.10 5.04 11.86
C ARG A 190 1.38 4.33 11.36
N ASN A 191 1.60 3.08 11.78
CA ASN A 191 2.72 2.24 11.38
C ASN A 191 2.34 1.19 10.33
N VAL A 192 1.09 1.15 9.90
CA VAL A 192 0.65 0.31 8.78
C VAL A 192 -0.01 1.21 7.76
N LEU A 193 0.51 1.22 6.53
CA LEU A 193 -0.07 1.90 5.38
C LEU A 193 -0.55 0.87 4.36
N GLY A 194 -1.77 1.04 3.87
CA GLY A 194 -2.27 0.36 2.69
C GLY A 194 -2.64 1.37 1.62
N MET A 195 -2.24 1.15 0.36
CA MET A 195 -2.66 1.98 -0.76
C MET A 195 -2.84 1.18 -2.05
N MET A 196 -3.77 1.62 -2.91
CA MET A 196 -4.03 0.98 -4.21
C MET A 196 -3.06 1.36 -5.34
N PRO A 197 -2.63 2.62 -5.47
CA PRO A 197 -1.61 3.00 -6.47
C PRO A 197 -0.26 2.34 -6.19
N HIS A 198 0.57 2.23 -7.21
CA HIS A 198 1.88 1.56 -7.18
C HIS A 198 3.02 2.59 -7.12
N PRO A 199 3.43 3.04 -5.92
CA PRO A 199 4.54 3.98 -5.80
C PRO A 199 5.88 3.37 -6.25
N GLU A 200 6.04 2.05 -6.13
CA GLU A 200 7.23 1.31 -6.58
C GLU A 200 7.42 1.33 -8.09
N ARG A 201 6.37 1.68 -8.85
CA ARG A 201 6.43 1.86 -10.31
C ARG A 201 6.57 3.33 -10.73
N ALA A 202 6.63 4.25 -9.78
CA ALA A 202 6.78 5.69 -10.00
C ALA A 202 8.04 6.21 -9.31
N VAL A 203 9.16 5.52 -9.48
CA VAL A 203 10.44 5.80 -8.77
C VAL A 203 11.54 6.34 -9.66
N GLU A 204 11.39 6.23 -10.99
CA GLU A 204 12.37 6.66 -11.97
C GLU A 204 11.63 7.36 -13.11
N SER A 205 12.10 8.55 -13.51
CA SER A 205 11.37 9.38 -14.49
C SER A 205 11.22 8.69 -15.86
N ILE A 206 12.10 7.72 -16.19
CA ILE A 206 11.98 6.90 -17.41
C ILE A 206 10.72 6.02 -17.43
N LEU A 207 10.15 5.70 -16.26
CA LEU A 207 8.90 4.95 -16.11
C LEU A 207 7.65 5.86 -16.17
N GLY A 208 7.84 7.17 -16.37
CA GLY A 208 6.77 8.17 -16.53
C GLY A 208 6.54 9.07 -15.31
N SER A 209 6.99 8.67 -14.12
CA SER A 209 6.92 9.46 -12.89
C SER A 209 7.98 9.00 -11.89
N ASP A 210 8.52 9.93 -11.11
CA ASP A 210 9.40 9.67 -9.96
C ASP A 210 8.79 10.12 -8.62
N ASP A 211 7.54 10.59 -8.61
CA ASP A 211 6.86 11.08 -7.40
C ASP A 211 6.75 10.01 -6.29
N GLY A 212 6.75 8.72 -6.65
CA GLY A 212 6.65 7.58 -5.74
C GLY A 212 7.89 7.39 -4.86
N ILE A 213 9.06 7.82 -5.33
CA ILE A 213 10.31 7.67 -4.56
C ILE A 213 10.24 8.39 -3.21
N ASP A 214 9.48 9.48 -3.15
CA ASP A 214 9.41 10.32 -1.95
C ASP A 214 8.72 9.61 -0.77
N ILE A 215 7.82 8.67 -1.04
CA ILE A 215 7.20 7.84 0.00
C ILE A 215 8.26 6.91 0.62
N PHE A 216 9.10 6.30 -0.21
CA PHE A 216 10.16 5.40 0.26
C PHE A 216 11.29 6.16 0.97
N LYS A 217 11.67 7.34 0.44
CA LYS A 217 12.60 8.27 1.12
C LYS A 217 12.08 8.70 2.50
N SER A 218 10.78 9.02 2.59
CA SER A 218 10.12 9.31 3.88
C SER A 218 10.31 8.16 4.87
N MET A 219 10.16 6.91 4.42
CA MET A 219 10.28 5.74 5.29
C MET A 219 11.68 5.58 5.89
N ILE A 220 12.72 5.92 5.12
CA ILE A 220 14.13 5.80 5.55
C ILE A 220 14.68 7.08 6.20
N GLY A 221 13.87 8.14 6.29
CA GLY A 221 14.25 9.40 6.93
C GLY A 221 15.17 10.28 6.10
N VAL A 222 15.13 10.14 4.77
CA VAL A 222 15.87 11.00 3.83
C VAL A 222 14.88 11.96 3.18
N ALA A 223 15.22 13.26 3.12
CA ALA A 223 14.41 14.30 2.48
C ALA A 223 14.85 14.54 1.04
#